data_AF-A0A955APH4-F1
#
_entry.id   AF-A0A955APH4-F1
#
_cell.length_a   1.000
_cell.length_b   1.000
_cell.length_c   1.000
_cell.angle_alpha   90.00
_cell.angle_beta   90.00
_cell.angle_gamma   90.00
#
_symmetry.space_group_name_H-M   'P 1'
#
loop_
_entity.id
_entity.type
_entity.pdbx_description
1 polymer ?
#
loop_
_entity_poly.entity_id
_entity_poly.type
_entity_poly.pdbx_seq_one_letter_code
_entity_poly.pdbx_strand_id
1 'polypeptide(L)'
;MSQLLDFDVRDTVVSDGSFGPAEIQKILNVISDDATKLSVFRDAVNELEQREDHTPASAARLGVCQYLIGRYERALGTLASADGGALAHFYMGLSKISLQRFEDSIGSFESAKRAGYDVGECDLGIAEAQRNSADPEAALRTLDNLSGAIEQTAGYLYQRGAIVAALGGNPEEVIALYERAIEIDDRHSGALFGLALENDRRGNDDLALELYQRATARFPAHVGSLLNLGLLYEEREEYDRAQKCYKRILESFPSNKRAHMFLLDAQASGDMFYDEEAQKRRDRLSQVLGVPVSDFELSVRSRNCLQKMGVKTLGDLTRCTEQELLSSKNFGETSLVEIREMLTSKGLELGQFAHEKAEPEPSIDYESLSPDEQAVLERPISDLNLSVRARKCMVRLGISTIGELLRKTGDEMLECKNFGVTSLNEVREKLTQHGLKLRGD
;
A
#
# COMPACT_ATOMS: atom_id res chain seq x y z
N MET A 1 -27.60 7.02 14.07
CA MET A 1 -27.25 7.01 12.63
C MET A 1 -27.43 8.35 11.90
N SER A 2 -28.23 9.32 12.37
CA SER A 2 -28.43 10.58 11.61
C SER A 2 -27.38 11.69 11.83
N GLN A 3 -26.43 11.54 12.78
CA GLN A 3 -25.39 12.55 13.08
C GLN A 3 -24.05 12.33 12.36
N LEU A 4 -23.85 11.20 11.68
CA LEU A 4 -22.60 10.89 10.95
C LEU A 4 -22.61 11.40 9.49
N LEU A 5 -23.78 11.78 8.96
CA LEU A 5 -23.94 12.21 7.56
C LEU A 5 -23.40 13.62 7.26
N ASP A 6 -23.16 14.46 8.28
CA ASP A 6 -22.68 15.84 8.14
C ASP A 6 -21.24 16.06 8.65
N PHE A 7 -20.51 14.99 9.01
CA PHE A 7 -19.14 15.14 9.51
C PHE A 7 -18.13 15.24 8.36
N ASP A 8 -17.58 16.43 8.14
CA ASP A 8 -16.52 16.65 7.17
C ASP A 8 -15.14 16.36 7.79
N VAL A 9 -14.59 15.20 7.42
CA VAL A 9 -13.26 14.74 7.84
C VAL A 9 -12.16 15.70 7.38
N ARG A 10 -12.28 16.28 6.18
CA ARG A 10 -11.25 17.18 5.65
C ARG A 10 -11.27 18.50 6.42
N ASP A 11 -12.45 19.09 6.59
CA ASP A 11 -12.60 20.36 7.31
C ASP A 11 -12.10 20.24 8.75
N THR A 12 -12.40 19.13 9.43
CA THR A 12 -11.92 18.90 10.82
C THR A 12 -10.39 18.85 10.93
N VAL A 13 -9.69 18.38 9.89
CA VAL A 13 -8.22 18.32 9.87
C VAL A 13 -7.61 19.66 9.47
N VAL A 14 -8.21 20.34 8.50
CA VAL A 14 -7.59 21.45 7.77
C VAL A 14 -8.00 22.83 8.32
N SER A 15 -9.15 22.92 8.99
CA SER A 15 -9.66 24.18 9.58
C SER A 15 -8.98 24.54 10.89
N ASP A 16 -9.15 25.78 11.34
CA ASP A 16 -8.66 26.27 12.63
C ASP A 16 -9.62 25.99 13.80
N GLY A 17 -10.57 25.06 13.63
CA GLY A 17 -11.55 24.68 14.65
C GLY A 17 -10.95 23.95 15.86
N SER A 18 -11.81 23.67 16.85
CA SER A 18 -11.44 22.84 18.00
C SER A 18 -11.00 21.45 17.54
N PHE A 19 -9.92 20.93 18.12
CA PHE A 19 -9.43 19.60 17.80
C PHE A 19 -8.99 18.90 19.08
N GLY A 20 -9.80 17.97 19.57
CA GLY A 20 -9.54 17.20 20.77
C GLY A 20 -10.04 15.76 20.67
N PRO A 21 -10.14 15.04 21.80
CA PRO A 21 -10.53 13.64 21.84
C PRO A 21 -11.88 13.34 21.15
N ALA A 22 -12.84 14.26 21.23
CA ALA A 22 -14.15 14.09 20.61
C ALA A 22 -14.08 14.12 19.08
N GLU A 23 -13.34 15.07 18.49
CA GLU A 23 -13.13 15.15 17.04
C GLU A 23 -12.35 13.95 16.53
N ILE A 24 -11.30 13.55 17.27
CA ILE A 24 -10.51 12.37 16.94
C ILE A 24 -11.42 11.13 16.90
N GLN A 25 -12.24 10.91 17.93
CA GLN A 25 -13.14 9.75 17.96
C GLN A 25 -14.15 9.76 16.81
N LYS A 26 -14.64 10.94 16.40
CA LYS A 26 -15.51 11.06 15.21
C LYS A 26 -14.77 10.66 13.93
N ILE A 27 -13.53 11.13 13.75
CA ILE A 27 -12.67 10.72 12.61
C ILE A 27 -12.50 9.20 12.60
N LEU A 28 -12.16 8.60 13.74
CA LEU A 28 -11.99 7.14 13.86
C LEU A 28 -13.26 6.38 13.47
N ASN A 29 -14.41 6.82 13.97
CA ASN A 29 -15.70 6.17 13.68
C ASN A 29 -16.08 6.30 12.21
N VAL A 30 -15.96 7.51 11.63
CA VAL A 30 -16.32 7.76 10.22
C VAL A 30 -15.45 6.94 9.28
N ILE A 31 -14.14 6.84 9.53
CA ILE A 31 -13.24 6.03 8.70
C ILE A 31 -13.48 4.53 8.91
N SER A 32 -13.84 4.11 10.12
CA SER A 32 -14.18 2.71 10.39
C SER A 32 -15.49 2.27 9.71
N ASP A 33 -16.47 3.17 9.62
CA ASP A 33 -17.76 2.89 8.98
C ASP A 33 -17.68 3.03 7.43
N ASP A 34 -16.81 3.91 6.92
CA ASP A 34 -16.57 4.10 5.48
C ASP A 34 -15.07 4.24 5.17
N ALA A 35 -14.47 3.14 4.72
CA ALA A 35 -13.04 3.06 4.39
C ALA A 35 -12.63 4.04 3.26
N THR A 36 -13.55 4.53 2.42
CA THR A 36 -13.23 5.52 1.39
C THR A 36 -12.85 6.87 1.99
N LYS A 37 -13.26 7.15 3.23
CA LYS A 37 -12.89 8.37 3.96
C LYS A 37 -11.42 8.38 4.39
N LEU A 38 -10.74 7.23 4.38
CA LEU A 38 -9.31 7.17 4.69
C LEU A 38 -8.46 7.91 3.65
N SER A 39 -8.80 7.83 2.36
CA SER A 39 -8.07 8.58 1.33
C SER A 39 -8.24 10.09 1.52
N VAL A 40 -9.49 10.53 1.77
CA VAL A 40 -9.81 11.93 2.08
C VAL A 40 -9.05 12.41 3.31
N PHE A 41 -8.98 11.60 4.36
CA PHE A 41 -8.20 11.91 5.57
C PHE A 41 -6.71 12.01 5.27
N ARG A 42 -6.12 11.05 4.54
CA ARG A 42 -4.70 11.09 4.13
C ARG A 42 -4.38 12.33 3.30
N ASP A 43 -5.25 12.70 2.37
CA ASP A 43 -5.08 13.89 1.53
C ASP A 43 -5.14 15.18 2.36
N ALA A 44 -6.07 15.24 3.31
CA ALA A 44 -6.19 16.37 4.24
C ALA A 44 -4.94 16.51 5.14
N VAL A 45 -4.38 15.40 5.62
CA VAL A 45 -3.13 15.40 6.39
C VAL A 45 -1.95 15.86 5.54
N ASN A 46 -1.85 15.41 4.29
CA ASN A 46 -0.79 15.85 3.38
C ASN A 46 -0.93 17.34 3.02
N GLU A 47 -2.15 17.85 2.85
CA GLU A 47 -2.41 19.28 2.66
C GLU A 47 -1.95 20.09 3.88
N LEU A 48 -2.34 19.65 5.08
CA LEU A 48 -1.93 20.32 6.31
C LEU A 48 -0.40 20.31 6.45
N GLU A 49 0.27 19.20 6.16
CA GLU A 49 1.73 19.05 6.20
C GLU A 49 2.48 19.99 5.23
N GLN A 50 1.84 20.45 4.15
CA GLN A 50 2.44 21.37 3.17
C GLN A 50 2.31 22.85 3.54
N ARG A 51 1.57 23.20 4.60
CA ARG A 51 1.42 24.60 5.03
C ARG A 51 2.71 25.09 5.68
N GLU A 52 3.21 26.25 5.24
CA GLU A 52 4.45 26.83 5.77
C GLU A 52 4.29 27.42 7.19
N ASP A 53 3.09 27.88 7.54
CA ASP A 53 2.79 28.53 8.82
C ASP A 53 2.04 27.60 9.77
N HIS A 54 2.79 26.84 10.58
CA HIS A 54 2.20 26.04 11.66
C HIS A 54 2.12 26.83 12.96
N THR A 55 0.90 27.17 13.38
CA THR A 55 0.66 27.53 14.79
C THR A 55 0.92 26.31 15.68
N PRO A 56 1.30 26.49 16.96
CA PRO A 56 1.49 25.38 17.89
C PRO A 56 0.29 24.43 18.00
N ALA A 57 -0.93 24.96 17.94
CA ALA A 57 -2.16 24.17 17.92
C ALA A 57 -2.34 23.37 16.62
N SER A 58 -2.04 23.97 15.47
CA SER A 58 -2.07 23.25 14.18
C SER A 58 -0.99 22.16 14.10
N ALA A 59 0.17 22.36 14.72
CA ALA A 59 1.22 21.35 14.84
C ALA A 59 0.76 20.18 15.73
N ALA A 60 0.10 20.45 16.86
CA ALA A 60 -0.51 19.40 17.68
C ALA A 60 -1.51 18.56 16.86
N ARG A 61 -2.42 19.24 16.13
CA ARG A 61 -3.40 18.58 15.25
C ARG A 61 -2.73 17.73 14.18
N LEU A 62 -1.76 18.29 13.45
CA LEU A 62 -1.03 17.59 12.40
C LEU A 62 -0.32 16.36 12.96
N GLY A 63 0.36 16.50 14.10
CA GLY A 63 1.08 15.40 14.75
C GLY A 63 0.15 14.26 15.18
N VAL A 64 -1.02 14.57 15.74
CA VAL A 64 -2.04 13.55 16.05
C VAL A 64 -2.52 12.85 14.77
N CYS A 65 -2.80 13.60 13.70
CA CYS A 65 -3.27 13.00 12.46
C CYS A 65 -2.20 12.13 11.79
N GLN A 66 -0.93 12.54 11.83
CA GLN A 66 0.22 11.75 11.40
C GLN A 66 0.32 10.44 12.18
N TYR A 67 0.09 10.46 13.50
CA TYR A 67 0.02 9.24 14.31
C TYR A 67 -1.10 8.31 13.84
N LEU A 68 -2.31 8.84 13.60
CA LEU A 68 -3.46 8.04 13.16
C LEU A 68 -3.23 7.33 11.82
N ILE A 69 -2.46 7.93 10.91
CA ILE A 69 -2.09 7.28 9.63
C ILE A 69 -0.78 6.45 9.72
N GLY A 70 -0.24 6.24 10.91
CA GLY A 70 0.94 5.39 11.16
C GLY A 70 2.30 6.06 10.95
N ARG A 71 2.37 7.37 10.71
CA ARG A 71 3.63 8.12 10.50
C ARG A 71 4.27 8.54 11.83
N TYR A 72 4.59 7.59 12.69
CA TYR A 72 4.97 7.85 14.09
C TYR A 72 6.22 8.71 14.28
N GLU A 73 7.27 8.53 13.48
CA GLU A 73 8.47 9.36 13.57
C GLU A 73 8.20 10.82 13.19
N ARG A 74 7.40 11.04 12.13
CA ARG A 74 6.97 12.39 11.75
C ARG A 74 6.08 13.01 12.82
N ALA A 75 5.12 12.23 13.34
CA ALA A 75 4.26 12.63 14.43
C ALA A 75 5.08 13.11 15.64
N LEU A 76 6.12 12.38 16.05
CA LEU A 76 6.99 12.82 17.14
C LEU A 76 7.72 14.12 16.84
N GLY A 77 8.26 14.29 15.64
CA GLY A 77 8.91 15.53 15.22
C GLY A 77 7.96 16.73 15.26
N THR A 78 6.76 16.58 14.68
CA THR A 78 5.75 17.64 14.63
C THR A 78 5.14 17.95 16.00
N LEU A 79 4.89 16.94 16.84
CA LEU A 79 4.37 17.15 18.20
C LEU A 79 5.42 17.80 19.12
N ALA A 80 6.71 17.59 18.87
CA ALA A 80 7.77 18.25 19.64
C ALA A 80 7.85 19.76 19.38
N SER A 81 7.38 20.24 18.22
CA SER A 81 7.29 21.67 17.89
C SER A 81 5.93 22.29 18.22
N ALA A 82 5.00 21.52 18.82
CA ALA A 82 3.69 22.00 19.23
C ALA A 82 3.75 22.81 20.54
N ASP A 83 2.59 23.19 21.07
CA ASP A 83 2.42 24.00 22.29
C ASP A 83 2.77 23.26 23.60
N GLY A 84 3.15 21.98 23.53
CA GLY A 84 3.32 21.14 24.72
C GLY A 84 2.01 20.86 25.45
N GLY A 85 0.87 20.98 24.76
CA GLY A 85 -0.45 20.70 25.33
C GLY A 85 -0.62 19.24 25.75
N ALA A 86 -1.60 19.00 26.62
CA ALA A 86 -1.96 17.68 27.14
C ALA A 86 -2.11 16.62 26.04
N LEU A 87 -2.83 16.97 24.97
CA LEU A 87 -3.06 16.11 23.81
C LEU A 87 -1.76 15.77 23.07
N ALA A 88 -0.88 16.76 22.86
CA ALA A 88 0.38 16.56 22.16
C ALA A 88 1.27 15.57 22.92
N HIS A 89 1.44 15.76 24.23
CA HIS A 89 2.22 14.84 25.06
C HIS A 89 1.63 13.42 25.09
N PHE A 90 0.31 13.29 25.13
CA PHE A 90 -0.36 11.98 25.11
C PHE A 90 -0.04 11.22 23.81
N TYR A 91 -0.19 11.87 22.65
CA TYR A 91 0.12 11.26 21.36
C TYR A 91 1.61 11.09 21.10
N MET A 92 2.50 11.86 21.75
CA MET A 92 3.93 11.54 21.78
C MET A 92 4.20 10.23 22.53
N GLY A 93 3.50 9.99 23.64
CA GLY A 93 3.57 8.72 24.39
C GLY A 93 3.17 7.54 23.51
N LEU A 94 2.00 7.63 22.86
CA LEU A 94 1.50 6.59 21.95
C LEU A 94 2.43 6.36 20.75
N SER A 95 2.98 7.42 20.16
CA SER A 95 3.93 7.31 19.04
C SER A 95 5.23 6.61 19.47
N LYS A 96 5.73 6.90 20.67
CA LYS A 96 6.91 6.22 21.24
C LYS A 96 6.66 4.76 21.54
N ILE A 97 5.50 4.38 22.08
CA ILE A 97 5.10 2.97 22.24
C ILE A 97 5.16 2.26 20.89
N SER A 98 4.58 2.89 19.86
CA SER A 98 4.53 2.31 18.51
C SER A 98 5.91 2.16 17.86
N LEU A 99 6.88 2.97 18.28
CA LEU A 99 8.30 2.89 17.89
C LEU A 99 9.15 2.05 18.84
N GLN A 100 8.52 1.33 19.79
CA GLN A 100 9.19 0.50 20.81
C GLN A 100 10.12 1.26 21.76
N ARG A 101 9.90 2.57 21.92
CA ARG A 101 10.61 3.44 22.86
C ARG A 101 9.83 3.54 24.18
N PHE A 102 9.69 2.39 24.86
CA PHE A 102 8.78 2.25 26.00
C PHE A 102 9.15 3.16 27.18
N GLU A 103 10.42 3.19 27.59
CA GLU A 103 10.87 4.04 28.71
C GLU A 103 10.62 5.54 28.43
N ASP A 104 10.95 6.01 27.23
CA ASP A 104 10.72 7.39 26.82
C ASP A 104 9.22 7.76 26.79
N SER A 105 8.34 6.78 26.56
CA SER A 105 6.90 6.99 26.45
C SER A 105 6.27 7.33 27.80
N ILE A 106 6.77 6.73 28.89
CA ILE A 106 6.30 6.98 30.26
C ILE A 106 6.46 8.46 30.59
N GLY A 107 7.62 9.05 30.30
CA GLY A 107 7.84 10.49 30.52
C GLY A 107 6.89 11.39 29.72
N SER A 108 6.45 10.95 28.54
CA SER A 108 5.46 11.66 27.74
C SER A 108 4.07 11.60 28.37
N PHE A 109 3.62 10.44 28.86
CA PHE A 109 2.34 10.32 29.58
C PHE A 109 2.34 11.10 30.89
N GLU A 110 3.43 11.10 31.64
CA GLU A 110 3.56 11.93 32.85
C GLU A 110 3.54 13.43 32.55
N SER A 111 4.05 13.83 31.38
CA SER A 111 3.95 15.22 30.91
C SER A 111 2.51 15.56 30.48
N ALA A 112 1.81 14.63 29.83
CA ALA A 112 0.39 14.78 29.47
C ALA A 112 -0.48 14.93 30.73
N LYS A 113 -0.24 14.11 31.75
CA LYS A 113 -0.92 14.19 33.05
C LYS A 113 -0.72 15.56 33.71
N ARG A 114 0.52 16.06 33.76
CA ARG A 114 0.82 17.40 34.30
C ARG A 114 0.19 18.53 33.50
N ALA A 115 0.04 18.36 32.19
CA ALA A 115 -0.63 19.31 31.30
C ALA A 115 -2.16 19.23 31.36
N GLY A 116 -2.74 18.30 32.14
CA GLY A 116 -4.17 18.19 32.38
C GLY A 116 -4.92 17.20 31.47
N TYR A 117 -4.21 16.25 30.86
CA TYR A 117 -4.89 15.12 30.20
C TYR A 117 -5.55 14.19 31.23
N ASP A 118 -6.47 13.34 30.78
CA ASP A 118 -7.10 12.36 31.66
C ASP A 118 -6.05 11.45 32.32
N VAL A 119 -6.08 11.41 33.65
CA VAL A 119 -5.09 10.70 34.47
C VAL A 119 -5.17 9.20 34.22
N GLY A 120 -6.39 8.66 34.14
CA GLY A 120 -6.64 7.25 33.92
C GLY A 120 -6.12 6.80 32.57
N GLU A 121 -6.42 7.54 31.51
CA GLU A 121 -5.91 7.25 30.15
C GLU A 121 -4.38 7.30 30.08
N CYS A 122 -3.75 8.28 30.77
CA CYS A 122 -2.29 8.33 30.84
C CYS A 122 -1.70 7.11 31.56
N ASP A 123 -2.31 6.70 32.67
CA ASP A 123 -1.85 5.54 33.46
C ASP A 123 -2.09 4.21 32.74
N LEU A 124 -3.14 4.08 31.93
CA LEU A 124 -3.30 2.96 31.01
C LEU A 124 -2.18 2.91 29.97
N GLY A 125 -1.78 4.05 29.41
CA GLY A 125 -0.64 4.16 28.51
C GLY A 125 0.70 3.80 29.18
N ILE A 126 0.90 4.21 30.45
CA ILE A 126 2.08 3.85 31.25
C ILE A 126 2.11 2.35 31.53
N ALA A 127 0.99 1.76 31.93
CA ALA A 127 0.89 0.32 32.17
C ALA A 127 1.19 -0.48 30.89
N GLU A 128 0.72 -0.02 29.73
CA GLU A 128 1.07 -0.63 28.44
C GLU A 128 2.58 -0.56 28.16
N ALA A 129 3.18 0.61 28.37
CA ALA A 129 4.62 0.80 28.17
C ALA A 129 5.44 -0.12 29.09
N GLN A 130 5.10 -0.21 30.38
CA GLN A 130 5.74 -1.08 31.35
C GLN A 130 5.62 -2.57 30.99
N ARG A 131 4.42 -3.01 30.57
CA ARG A 131 4.22 -4.38 30.10
C ARG A 131 5.09 -4.68 28.88
N ASN A 132 5.17 -3.75 27.92
CA ASN A 132 5.96 -3.94 26.71
C ASN A 132 7.48 -3.79 26.94
N SER A 133 7.92 -3.11 28.01
CA SER A 133 9.33 -3.09 28.46
C SER A 133 9.73 -4.32 29.28
N ALA A 134 8.86 -5.34 29.33
CA ALA A 134 9.05 -6.60 30.06
C ALA A 134 9.04 -6.44 31.59
N ASP A 135 8.35 -5.44 32.12
CA ASP A 135 8.02 -5.30 33.55
C ASP A 135 6.49 -5.35 33.80
N PRO A 136 5.86 -6.53 33.63
CA PRO A 136 4.42 -6.68 33.84
C PRO A 136 4.01 -6.52 35.31
N GLU A 137 4.93 -6.66 36.27
CA GLU A 137 4.63 -6.42 37.69
C GLU A 137 4.46 -4.94 37.99
N ALA A 138 5.31 -4.07 37.42
CA ALA A 138 5.11 -2.63 37.50
C ALA A 138 3.81 -2.19 36.82
N ALA A 139 3.53 -2.77 35.64
CA ALA A 139 2.27 -2.52 34.93
C ALA A 139 1.05 -2.85 35.79
N LEU A 140 1.07 -4.00 36.48
CA LEU A 140 -0.01 -4.41 37.37
C LEU A 140 -0.19 -3.42 38.53
N ARG A 141 0.91 -3.02 39.18
CA ARG A 141 0.86 -2.01 40.26
C ARG A 141 0.27 -0.68 39.78
N THR A 142 0.61 -0.25 38.57
CA THR A 142 0.04 0.97 37.97
C THR A 142 -1.47 0.83 37.78
N LEU A 143 -1.94 -0.29 37.25
CA LEU A 143 -3.38 -0.54 37.10
C LEU A 143 -4.11 -0.66 38.45
N ASP A 144 -3.52 -1.29 39.45
CA ASP A 144 -4.16 -1.47 40.77
C ASP A 144 -4.32 -0.14 41.53
N ASN A 145 -3.56 0.89 41.17
CA ASN A 145 -3.73 2.24 41.71
C ASN A 145 -4.88 3.02 41.05
N LEU A 146 -5.38 2.56 39.90
CA LEU A 146 -6.56 3.12 39.26
C LEU A 146 -7.82 2.67 39.99
N SER A 147 -8.78 3.57 40.14
CA SER A 147 -10.03 3.27 40.85
C SER A 147 -11.22 4.02 40.27
N GLY A 148 -12.41 3.46 40.45
CA GLY A 148 -13.68 4.10 40.09
C GLY A 148 -14.13 3.77 38.68
N ALA A 149 -14.60 4.77 37.94
CA ALA A 149 -15.22 4.55 36.63
C ALA A 149 -14.24 3.96 35.59
N ILE A 150 -12.93 4.27 35.70
CA ILE A 150 -11.90 3.79 34.79
C ILE A 150 -11.77 2.25 34.80
N GLU A 151 -12.01 1.59 35.93
CA GLU A 151 -11.93 0.13 36.07
C GLU A 151 -12.99 -0.62 35.25
N GLN A 152 -14.05 0.09 34.86
CA GLN A 152 -15.15 -0.43 34.04
C GLN A 152 -15.02 -0.01 32.57
N THR A 153 -13.87 0.54 32.16
CA THR A 153 -13.60 0.84 30.75
C THR A 153 -13.04 -0.37 30.03
N ALA A 154 -13.33 -0.48 28.74
CA ALA A 154 -12.75 -1.52 27.89
C ALA A 154 -11.21 -1.46 27.87
N GLY A 155 -10.63 -0.26 27.87
CA GLY A 155 -9.18 -0.06 27.90
C GLY A 155 -8.52 -0.63 29.16
N TYR A 156 -9.10 -0.38 30.34
CA TYR A 156 -8.60 -0.94 31.59
C TYR A 156 -8.66 -2.47 31.61
N LEU A 157 -9.82 -3.04 31.25
CA LEU A 157 -10.00 -4.50 31.26
C LEU A 157 -9.08 -5.19 30.25
N TYR A 158 -8.87 -4.58 29.09
CA TYR A 158 -7.89 -5.02 28.11
C TYR A 158 -6.46 -5.02 28.69
N GLN A 159 -6.00 -3.91 29.27
CA GLN A 159 -4.64 -3.85 29.83
C GLN A 159 -4.48 -4.86 30.96
N ARG A 160 -5.50 -5.02 31.83
CA ARG A 160 -5.49 -6.03 32.89
C ARG A 160 -5.37 -7.45 32.32
N GLY A 161 -6.16 -7.80 31.31
CA GLY A 161 -6.07 -9.09 30.62
C GLY A 161 -4.69 -9.32 30.00
N ALA A 162 -4.13 -8.32 29.33
CA ALA A 162 -2.82 -8.40 28.71
C ALA A 162 -1.68 -8.56 29.73
N ILE A 163 -1.77 -7.91 30.89
CA ILE A 163 -0.79 -8.02 31.97
C ILE A 163 -0.88 -9.39 32.65
N VAL A 164 -2.11 -9.85 32.98
CA VAL A 164 -2.32 -11.18 33.56
C VAL A 164 -1.79 -12.28 32.62
N ALA A 165 -2.03 -12.16 31.31
CA ALA A 165 -1.46 -13.05 30.31
C ALA A 165 0.08 -13.02 30.31
N ALA A 166 0.70 -11.83 30.37
CA ALA A 166 2.15 -11.68 30.42
C ALA A 166 2.79 -12.26 31.69
N LEU A 167 2.06 -12.28 32.81
CA LEU A 167 2.47 -12.91 34.06
C LEU A 167 2.28 -14.43 34.07
N GLY A 168 1.74 -15.02 33.00
CA GLY A 168 1.39 -16.45 32.96
C GLY A 168 0.21 -16.79 33.86
N GLY A 169 -0.71 -15.85 34.06
CA GLY A 169 -1.95 -16.04 34.80
C GLY A 169 -2.90 -17.05 34.14
N ASN A 170 -4.01 -17.33 34.82
CA ASN A 170 -4.98 -18.29 34.34
C ASN A 170 -5.58 -17.85 32.99
N PRO A 171 -5.46 -18.63 31.91
CA PRO A 171 -5.95 -18.19 30.62
C PRO A 171 -7.50 -18.13 30.52
N GLU A 172 -8.26 -18.84 31.37
CA GLU A 172 -9.71 -18.62 31.48
C GLU A 172 -10.05 -17.22 32.03
N GLU A 173 -9.24 -16.72 32.97
CA GLU A 173 -9.40 -15.35 33.52
C GLU A 173 -9.06 -14.30 32.47
N VAL A 174 -7.99 -14.52 31.69
CA VAL A 174 -7.57 -13.65 30.59
C VAL A 174 -8.69 -13.53 29.54
N ILE A 175 -9.28 -14.65 29.13
CA ILE A 175 -10.40 -14.68 28.18
C ILE A 175 -11.59 -13.88 28.74
N ALA A 176 -11.98 -14.12 29.99
CA ALA A 176 -13.10 -13.40 30.61
C ALA A 176 -12.86 -11.88 30.70
N LEU A 177 -11.61 -11.45 30.91
CA LEU A 177 -11.25 -10.02 30.89
C LEU A 177 -11.43 -9.41 29.50
N TYR A 178 -11.00 -10.10 28.45
CA TYR A 178 -11.19 -9.62 27.07
C TYR A 178 -12.65 -9.65 26.63
N GLU A 179 -13.41 -10.68 26.99
CA GLU A 179 -14.86 -10.76 26.72
C GLU A 179 -15.59 -9.58 27.35
N ARG A 180 -15.34 -9.29 28.63
CA ARG A 180 -15.92 -8.12 29.31
C ARG A 180 -15.52 -6.80 28.66
N ALA A 181 -14.27 -6.67 28.20
CA ALA A 181 -13.85 -5.48 27.48
C ALA A 181 -14.63 -5.28 26.17
N ILE A 182 -14.91 -6.37 25.44
CA ILE A 182 -15.68 -6.38 24.19
C ILE A 182 -17.17 -6.16 24.46
N GLU A 183 -17.71 -6.59 25.60
CA GLU A 183 -19.08 -6.26 26.01
C GLU A 183 -19.28 -4.75 26.23
N ILE A 184 -18.22 -4.04 26.67
CA ILE A 184 -18.24 -2.58 26.88
C ILE A 184 -17.98 -1.81 25.58
N ASP A 185 -16.97 -2.20 24.82
CA ASP A 185 -16.66 -1.67 23.48
C ASP A 185 -16.44 -2.84 22.51
N ASP A 186 -17.49 -3.16 21.74
CA ASP A 186 -17.53 -4.28 20.78
C ASP A 186 -16.53 -4.15 19.63
N ARG A 187 -15.94 -2.96 19.48
CA ARG A 187 -14.94 -2.58 18.49
C ARG A 187 -13.57 -2.36 19.13
N HIS A 188 -13.33 -2.67 20.40
CA HIS A 188 -12.02 -2.45 21.04
C HIS A 188 -10.93 -3.34 20.41
N SER A 189 -10.05 -2.75 19.62
CA SER A 189 -9.09 -3.49 18.77
C SER A 189 -8.11 -4.36 19.56
N GLY A 190 -7.59 -3.86 20.69
CA GLY A 190 -6.68 -4.60 21.58
C GLY A 190 -7.32 -5.85 22.20
N ALA A 191 -8.49 -5.71 22.85
CA ALA A 191 -9.26 -6.81 23.40
C ALA A 191 -9.68 -7.84 22.33
N LEU A 192 -10.16 -7.40 21.16
CA LEU A 192 -10.48 -8.31 20.05
C LEU A 192 -9.26 -9.11 19.60
N PHE A 193 -8.10 -8.45 19.47
CA PHE A 193 -6.83 -9.11 19.16
C PHE A 193 -6.41 -10.11 20.24
N GLY A 194 -6.48 -9.71 21.51
CA GLY A 194 -6.11 -10.56 22.66
C GLY A 194 -6.99 -11.81 22.73
N LEU A 195 -8.30 -11.65 22.59
CA LEU A 195 -9.24 -12.78 22.58
C LEU A 195 -9.03 -13.69 21.36
N ALA A 196 -8.76 -13.10 20.19
CA ALA A 196 -8.45 -13.86 18.98
C ALA A 196 -7.18 -14.70 19.18
N LEU A 197 -6.11 -14.10 19.72
CA LEU A 197 -4.83 -14.77 19.98
C LEU A 197 -4.96 -15.93 20.97
N GLU A 198 -5.76 -15.77 22.03
CA GLU A 198 -6.00 -16.85 23.00
C GLU A 198 -6.82 -17.99 22.40
N ASN A 199 -7.78 -17.70 21.51
CA ASN A 199 -8.54 -18.72 20.79
C ASN A 199 -7.69 -19.45 19.74
N ASP A 200 -6.89 -18.72 18.99
CA ASP A 200 -5.94 -19.22 17.98
C ASP A 200 -4.95 -20.22 18.60
N ARG A 201 -4.33 -19.86 19.74
CA ARG A 201 -3.45 -20.75 20.51
C ARG A 201 -4.11 -22.05 21.00
N ARG A 202 -5.44 -22.07 21.09
CA ARG A 202 -6.24 -23.22 21.53
C ARG A 202 -6.83 -24.01 20.35
N GLY A 203 -6.55 -23.61 19.11
CA GLY A 203 -7.05 -24.25 17.88
C GLY A 203 -8.51 -23.90 17.56
N ASN A 204 -9.05 -22.83 18.14
CA ASN A 204 -10.40 -22.34 17.86
C ASN A 204 -10.37 -21.39 16.63
N ASP A 205 -9.87 -21.89 15.50
CA ASP A 205 -9.45 -21.06 14.37
C ASP A 205 -10.61 -20.27 13.73
N ASP A 206 -11.81 -20.83 13.69
CA ASP A 206 -12.99 -20.14 13.12
C ASP A 206 -13.39 -18.92 13.95
N LEU A 207 -13.36 -19.05 15.28
CA LEU A 207 -13.65 -17.94 16.18
C LEU A 207 -12.51 -16.92 16.15
N ALA A 208 -11.25 -17.38 16.13
CA ALA A 208 -10.10 -16.49 15.99
C ALA A 208 -10.17 -15.68 14.69
N LEU A 209 -10.55 -16.32 13.58
CA LEU A 209 -10.73 -15.65 12.28
C LEU A 209 -11.80 -14.54 12.36
N GLU A 210 -12.97 -14.82 12.95
CA GLU A 210 -14.02 -13.82 13.14
C GLU A 210 -13.53 -12.63 13.98
N LEU A 211 -12.86 -12.91 15.09
CA LEU A 211 -12.36 -11.89 16.01
C LEU A 211 -11.26 -11.03 15.37
N TYR A 212 -10.32 -11.63 14.63
CA TYR A 212 -9.32 -10.87 13.88
C TYR A 212 -9.98 -10.02 12.78
N GLN A 213 -10.97 -10.53 12.05
CA GLN A 213 -11.70 -9.75 11.05
C GLN A 213 -12.36 -8.52 11.70
N ARG A 214 -13.05 -8.70 12.83
CA ARG A 214 -13.62 -7.59 13.61
C ARG A 214 -12.56 -6.58 14.06
N ALA A 215 -11.42 -7.05 14.57
CA ALA A 215 -10.32 -6.18 14.99
C ALA A 215 -9.75 -5.33 13.84
N THR A 216 -9.70 -5.88 12.63
CA THR A 216 -9.16 -5.19 11.45
C THR A 216 -10.16 -4.28 10.74
N ALA A 217 -11.43 -4.31 11.12
CA ALA A 217 -12.46 -3.41 10.60
C ALA A 217 -12.38 -2.00 11.21
N ARG A 218 -11.75 -1.85 12.39
CA ARG A 218 -11.52 -0.55 13.03
C ARG A 218 -10.32 0.17 12.41
N PHE A 219 -10.45 1.49 12.27
CA PHE A 219 -9.34 2.37 11.93
C PHE A 219 -8.75 3.01 13.21
N PRO A 220 -7.40 3.08 13.34
CA PRO A 220 -6.40 2.37 12.53
C PRO A 220 -6.45 0.86 12.79
N ALA A 221 -6.14 0.07 11.76
CA ALA A 221 -6.16 -1.38 11.90
C ALA A 221 -5.01 -1.87 12.79
N HIS A 222 -5.30 -2.77 13.72
CA HIS A 222 -4.29 -3.36 14.58
C HIS A 222 -3.33 -4.24 13.77
N VAL A 223 -2.04 -3.88 13.75
CA VAL A 223 -1.01 -4.54 12.93
C VAL A 223 -0.88 -6.03 13.26
N GLY A 224 -0.91 -6.37 14.56
CA GLY A 224 -0.86 -7.78 14.98
C GLY A 224 -2.06 -8.58 14.47
N SER A 225 -3.25 -7.98 14.42
CA SER A 225 -4.46 -8.64 13.91
C SER A 225 -4.37 -8.85 12.40
N LEU A 226 -3.86 -7.88 11.65
CA LEU A 226 -3.64 -8.04 10.21
C LEU A 226 -2.60 -9.13 9.90
N LEU A 227 -1.52 -9.22 10.68
CA LEU A 227 -0.52 -10.27 10.51
C LEU A 227 -1.13 -11.65 10.76
N ASN A 228 -1.77 -11.86 11.90
CA ASN A 228 -2.32 -13.16 12.26
C ASN A 228 -3.50 -13.56 11.38
N LEU A 229 -4.34 -12.59 10.97
CA LEU A 229 -5.38 -12.82 9.97
C LEU A 229 -4.79 -13.26 8.63
N GLY A 230 -3.67 -12.65 8.21
CA GLY A 230 -2.96 -13.05 7.00
C GLY A 230 -2.46 -14.48 7.07
N LEU A 231 -1.85 -14.88 8.19
CA LEU A 231 -1.36 -16.24 8.41
C LEU A 231 -2.51 -17.27 8.40
N LEU A 232 -3.62 -16.98 9.08
CA LEU A 232 -4.81 -17.86 9.03
C LEU A 232 -5.39 -17.99 7.62
N TYR A 233 -5.31 -16.96 6.78
CA TYR A 233 -5.68 -17.08 5.37
C TYR A 233 -4.69 -17.95 4.59
N GLU A 234 -3.38 -17.87 4.85
CA GLU A 234 -2.40 -18.75 4.21
C GLU A 234 -2.60 -20.21 4.59
N GLU A 235 -2.87 -20.51 5.86
CA GLU A 235 -3.18 -21.87 6.33
C GLU A 235 -4.44 -22.45 5.67
N ARG A 236 -5.38 -21.58 5.26
CA ARG A 236 -6.57 -21.93 4.49
C ARG A 236 -6.38 -21.87 2.97
N GLU A 237 -5.14 -21.64 2.50
CA GLU A 237 -4.78 -21.48 1.08
C GLU A 237 -5.46 -20.26 0.39
N GLU A 238 -5.99 -19.32 1.17
CA GLU A 238 -6.64 -18.09 0.72
C GLU A 238 -5.60 -16.96 0.49
N TYR A 239 -4.57 -17.23 -0.32
CA TYR A 239 -3.40 -16.36 -0.49
C TYR A 239 -3.72 -14.93 -0.91
N ASP A 240 -4.74 -14.72 -1.75
CA ASP A 240 -5.18 -13.37 -2.15
C ASP A 240 -5.63 -12.51 -0.95
N ARG A 241 -6.30 -13.12 0.02
CA ARG A 241 -6.75 -12.42 1.23
C ARG A 241 -5.60 -12.18 2.18
N ALA A 242 -4.67 -13.14 2.29
CA ALA A 242 -3.43 -12.97 3.04
C ALA A 242 -2.62 -11.78 2.51
N GLN A 243 -2.38 -11.73 1.20
CA GLN A 243 -1.68 -10.62 0.53
C GLN A 243 -2.36 -9.27 0.80
N LYS A 244 -3.70 -9.20 0.77
CA LYS A 244 -4.43 -7.97 1.11
C LYS A 244 -4.17 -7.53 2.55
N CYS A 245 -4.09 -8.47 3.51
CA CYS A 245 -3.78 -8.15 4.90
C CYS A 245 -2.37 -7.54 5.04
N TYR A 246 -1.35 -8.15 4.42
CA TYR A 246 0.02 -7.63 4.49
C TYR A 246 0.20 -6.31 3.75
N LYS A 247 -0.43 -6.13 2.58
CA LYS A 247 -0.42 -4.85 1.85
C LYS A 247 -1.00 -3.72 2.69
N ARG A 248 -2.11 -3.96 3.41
CA ARG A 248 -2.68 -2.97 4.35
C ARG A 248 -1.71 -2.56 5.45
N ILE A 249 -0.89 -3.48 5.95
CA ILE A 249 0.17 -3.14 6.91
C ILE A 249 1.21 -2.24 6.24
N LEU A 250 1.68 -2.62 5.04
CA LEU A 250 2.73 -1.90 4.31
C LEU A 250 2.29 -0.50 3.83
N GLU A 251 0.99 -0.27 3.64
CA GLU A 251 0.47 1.09 3.39
C GLU A 251 0.74 2.06 4.54
N SER A 252 0.73 1.57 5.79
CA SER A 252 0.96 2.38 7.00
C SER A 252 2.39 2.25 7.52
N PHE A 253 3.01 1.08 7.32
CA PHE A 253 4.36 0.72 7.75
C PHE A 253 5.17 0.14 6.59
N PRO A 254 5.59 0.96 5.60
CA PRO A 254 6.31 0.47 4.43
C PRO A 254 7.62 -0.27 4.75
N SER A 255 8.24 0.04 5.89
CA SER A 255 9.48 -0.59 6.37
C SER A 255 9.26 -1.83 7.25
N ASN A 256 8.01 -2.30 7.41
CA ASN A 256 7.72 -3.48 8.23
C ASN A 256 8.27 -4.75 7.56
N LYS A 257 9.45 -5.19 8.02
CA LYS A 257 10.16 -6.36 7.49
C LYS A 257 9.32 -7.65 7.54
N ARG A 258 8.55 -7.86 8.62
CA ARG A 258 7.71 -9.05 8.78
C ARG A 258 6.60 -9.08 7.76
N ALA A 259 5.87 -7.97 7.59
CA ALA A 259 4.81 -7.88 6.60
C ALA A 259 5.33 -8.03 5.16
N HIS A 260 6.52 -7.49 4.86
CA HIS A 260 7.15 -7.66 3.55
C HIS A 260 7.52 -9.14 3.29
N MET A 261 8.13 -9.81 4.27
CA MET A 261 8.48 -11.22 4.18
C MET A 261 7.24 -12.10 3.97
N PHE A 262 6.19 -11.93 4.77
CA PHE A 262 4.95 -12.71 4.60
C PHE A 262 4.22 -12.39 3.30
N LEU A 263 4.28 -11.14 2.82
CA LEU A 263 3.72 -10.79 1.52
C LEU A 263 4.42 -11.56 0.38
N LEU A 264 5.76 -11.61 0.39
CA LEU A 264 6.53 -12.35 -0.62
C LEU A 264 6.24 -13.86 -0.56
N ASP A 265 6.09 -14.41 0.65
CA ASP A 265 5.78 -15.83 0.85
C ASP A 265 4.37 -16.17 0.33
N ALA A 266 3.37 -15.36 0.68
CA ALA A 266 2.00 -15.50 0.17
C ALA A 266 1.91 -15.28 -1.35
N GLN A 267 2.77 -14.44 -1.93
CA GLN A 267 2.88 -14.27 -3.39
C GLN A 267 3.49 -15.50 -4.05
N ALA A 268 4.62 -16.00 -3.54
CA ALA A 268 5.27 -17.19 -4.08
C ALA A 268 4.38 -18.43 -3.98
N SER A 269 3.64 -18.57 -2.88
CA SER A 269 2.69 -19.67 -2.64
C SER A 269 1.43 -19.51 -3.49
N GLY A 270 0.90 -18.29 -3.65
CA GLY A 270 -0.21 -18.00 -4.55
C GLY A 270 0.15 -18.21 -6.03
N ASP A 271 1.37 -17.87 -6.45
CA ASP A 271 1.87 -18.10 -7.82
C ASP A 271 2.10 -19.58 -8.14
N MET A 272 2.21 -20.45 -7.12
CA MET A 272 2.20 -21.92 -7.32
C MET A 272 0.79 -22.47 -7.56
N PHE A 273 -0.26 -21.77 -7.13
CA PHE A 273 -1.68 -22.10 -7.37
C PHE A 273 -2.29 -21.11 -8.35
N TYR A 274 -1.79 -21.18 -9.59
CA TYR A 274 -2.27 -20.43 -10.75
C TYR A 274 -3.80 -20.34 -10.82
N ASP A 275 -4.35 -19.11 -10.80
CA ASP A 275 -5.70 -18.83 -11.28
C ASP A 275 -5.73 -19.10 -12.80
N GLU A 276 -6.00 -20.36 -13.16
CA GLU A 276 -6.18 -20.79 -14.54
C GLU A 276 -7.20 -19.92 -15.27
N GLU A 277 -8.19 -19.35 -14.58
CA GLU A 277 -9.26 -18.60 -15.19
C GLU A 277 -8.83 -17.16 -15.51
N ALA A 278 -8.08 -16.49 -14.63
CA ALA A 278 -7.45 -15.21 -14.93
C ALA A 278 -6.41 -15.34 -16.04
N GLN A 279 -5.56 -16.39 -16.03
CA GLN A 279 -4.60 -16.61 -17.09
C GLN A 279 -5.28 -17.01 -18.40
N LYS A 280 -6.28 -17.89 -18.39
CA LYS A 280 -7.11 -18.19 -19.59
C LYS A 280 -7.79 -16.94 -20.12
N ARG A 281 -8.26 -16.02 -19.26
CA ARG A 281 -8.84 -14.74 -19.68
C ARG A 281 -7.80 -13.82 -20.30
N ARG A 282 -6.61 -13.69 -19.69
CA ARG A 282 -5.49 -12.90 -20.23
C ARG A 282 -4.96 -13.48 -21.53
N ASP A 283 -4.81 -14.80 -21.62
CA ASP A 283 -4.36 -15.51 -22.82
C ASP A 283 -5.40 -15.41 -23.94
N ARG A 284 -6.70 -15.56 -23.64
CA ARG A 284 -7.78 -15.34 -24.61
C ARG A 284 -7.80 -13.89 -25.08
N LEU A 285 -7.70 -12.93 -24.18
CA LEU A 285 -7.66 -11.51 -24.54
C LEU A 285 -6.42 -11.21 -25.40
N SER A 286 -5.24 -11.70 -25.02
CA SER A 286 -4.02 -11.55 -25.80
C SER A 286 -4.12 -12.20 -27.19
N GLN A 287 -4.79 -13.36 -27.30
CA GLN A 287 -5.06 -14.00 -28.58
C GLN A 287 -5.99 -13.15 -29.44
N VAL A 288 -7.06 -12.58 -28.87
CA VAL A 288 -8.00 -11.71 -29.59
C VAL A 288 -7.33 -10.41 -30.02
N LEU A 289 -6.55 -9.76 -29.15
CA LEU A 289 -5.82 -8.53 -29.49
C LEU A 289 -4.76 -8.76 -30.57
N GLY A 290 -4.19 -9.96 -30.66
CA GLY A 290 -3.24 -10.35 -31.70
C GLY A 290 -3.85 -10.68 -33.06
N VAL A 291 -5.19 -10.73 -33.19
CA VAL A 291 -5.84 -11.02 -34.48
C VAL A 291 -5.56 -9.90 -35.49
N PRO A 292 -5.06 -10.22 -36.69
CA PRO A 292 -4.85 -9.24 -37.75
C PRO A 292 -6.15 -8.57 -38.19
N VAL A 293 -6.14 -7.25 -38.38
CA VAL A 293 -7.33 -6.53 -38.86
C VAL A 293 -7.68 -6.88 -40.32
N SER A 294 -6.75 -7.51 -41.04
CA SER A 294 -6.97 -8.05 -42.40
C SER A 294 -7.95 -9.22 -42.46
N ASP A 295 -8.17 -9.90 -41.33
CA ASP A 295 -9.02 -11.11 -41.26
C ASP A 295 -10.52 -10.76 -41.25
N PHE A 296 -10.84 -9.46 -41.17
CA PHE A 296 -12.20 -8.95 -41.14
C PHE A 296 -12.62 -8.35 -42.49
N GLU A 297 -13.88 -8.57 -42.85
CA GLU A 297 -14.50 -8.02 -44.07
C GLU A 297 -14.78 -6.52 -43.92
N LEU A 298 -13.72 -5.73 -44.01
CA LEU A 298 -13.79 -4.28 -43.99
C LEU A 298 -13.87 -3.69 -45.41
N SER A 299 -14.56 -2.56 -45.55
CA SER A 299 -14.60 -1.84 -46.81
C SER A 299 -13.18 -1.46 -47.26
N VAL A 300 -13.00 -1.32 -48.59
CA VAL A 300 -11.69 -0.96 -49.17
C VAL A 300 -11.14 0.35 -48.59
N ARG A 301 -12.03 1.28 -48.22
CA ARG A 301 -11.69 2.55 -47.57
C ARG A 301 -11.15 2.35 -46.16
N SER A 302 -11.86 1.57 -45.34
CA SER A 302 -11.48 1.25 -43.96
C SER A 302 -10.12 0.53 -43.92
N ARG A 303 -9.89 -0.44 -44.82
CA ARG A 303 -8.60 -1.16 -44.92
C ARG A 303 -7.43 -0.26 -45.32
N ASN A 304 -7.60 0.56 -46.36
CA ASN A 304 -6.54 1.47 -46.81
C ASN A 304 -6.20 2.51 -45.74
N CYS A 305 -7.18 2.95 -44.95
CA CYS A 305 -6.96 3.87 -43.84
C CYS A 305 -6.17 3.22 -42.71
N LEU A 306 -6.59 2.04 -42.25
CA LEU A 306 -5.93 1.32 -41.16
C LEU A 306 -4.48 0.96 -41.52
N GLN A 307 -4.25 0.51 -42.76
CA GLN A 307 -2.92 0.22 -43.26
C GLN A 307 -2.01 1.46 -43.26
N LYS A 308 -2.55 2.62 -43.65
CA LYS A 308 -1.81 3.90 -43.66
C LYS A 308 -1.50 4.40 -42.24
N MET A 309 -2.36 4.10 -41.28
CA MET A 309 -2.15 4.42 -39.86
C MET A 309 -1.23 3.41 -39.14
N GLY A 310 -0.76 2.37 -39.83
CA GLY A 310 0.11 1.35 -39.24
C GLY A 310 -0.61 0.38 -38.30
N VAL A 311 -1.94 0.38 -38.30
CA VAL A 311 -2.77 -0.49 -37.47
C VAL A 311 -2.80 -1.88 -38.11
N LYS A 312 -2.20 -2.87 -37.44
CA LYS A 312 -2.06 -4.23 -37.98
C LYS A 312 -2.92 -5.24 -37.25
N THR A 313 -3.16 -5.02 -35.97
CA THR A 313 -3.90 -5.93 -35.07
C THR A 313 -5.10 -5.25 -34.41
N LEU A 314 -6.02 -6.04 -33.85
CA LEU A 314 -7.10 -5.50 -33.03
C LEU A 314 -6.58 -4.73 -31.81
N GLY A 315 -5.45 -5.17 -31.24
CA GLY A 315 -4.76 -4.46 -30.15
C GLY A 315 -4.35 -3.05 -30.54
N ASP A 316 -3.75 -2.89 -31.73
CA ASP A 316 -3.38 -1.57 -32.25
C ASP A 316 -4.61 -0.67 -32.41
N LEU A 317 -5.70 -1.24 -32.91
CA LEU A 317 -6.95 -0.51 -33.15
C LEU A 317 -7.62 -0.06 -31.84
N THR A 318 -7.61 -0.90 -30.80
CA THR A 318 -8.14 -0.54 -29.47
C THR A 318 -7.32 0.54 -28.75
N ARG A 319 -6.10 0.83 -29.22
CA ARG A 319 -5.26 1.96 -28.75
C ARG A 319 -5.47 3.24 -29.56
N CYS A 320 -6.17 3.18 -30.69
CA CYS A 320 -6.53 4.36 -31.48
C CYS A 320 -7.82 5.00 -30.97
N THR A 321 -7.85 6.32 -30.93
CA THR A 321 -9.07 7.05 -30.60
C THR A 321 -9.94 7.29 -31.84
N GLU A 322 -11.24 7.51 -31.64
CA GLU A 322 -12.17 7.86 -32.72
C GLU A 322 -11.73 9.12 -33.47
N GLN A 323 -11.23 10.12 -32.75
CA GLN A 323 -10.74 11.36 -33.32
C GLN A 323 -9.54 11.13 -34.24
N GLU A 324 -8.64 10.22 -33.88
CA GLU A 324 -7.48 9.86 -34.71
C GLU A 324 -7.90 9.19 -36.01
N LEU A 325 -8.88 8.28 -35.96
CA LEU A 325 -9.42 7.65 -37.16
C LEU A 325 -10.12 8.66 -38.08
N LEU A 326 -10.97 9.55 -37.52
CA LEU A 326 -11.67 10.60 -38.26
C LEU A 326 -10.73 11.67 -38.84
N SER A 327 -9.55 11.86 -38.26
CA SER A 327 -8.54 12.80 -38.77
C SER A 327 -7.86 12.33 -40.06
N SER A 328 -7.99 11.03 -40.40
CA SER A 328 -7.33 10.46 -41.58
C SER A 328 -8.04 10.85 -42.88
N LYS A 329 -7.26 11.32 -43.87
CA LYS A 329 -7.78 11.66 -45.21
C LYS A 329 -8.49 10.45 -45.83
N ASN A 330 -9.76 10.64 -46.18
CA ASN A 330 -10.67 9.65 -46.77
C ASN A 330 -11.26 8.61 -45.80
N PHE A 331 -11.14 8.84 -44.49
CA PHE A 331 -11.93 8.14 -43.49
C PHE A 331 -13.23 8.91 -43.22
N GLY A 332 -14.35 8.20 -43.04
CA GLY A 332 -15.65 8.84 -42.84
C GLY A 332 -16.52 8.06 -41.88
N GLU A 333 -17.66 8.65 -41.50
CA GLU A 333 -18.58 8.12 -40.47
C GLU A 333 -18.99 6.67 -40.71
N THR A 334 -19.22 6.29 -41.98
CA THR A 334 -19.57 4.91 -42.35
C THR A 334 -18.44 3.91 -42.02
N SER A 335 -17.18 4.30 -42.21
CA SER A 335 -16.02 3.47 -41.89
C SER A 335 -15.78 3.36 -40.38
N LEU A 336 -16.15 4.39 -39.63
CA LEU A 336 -16.11 4.38 -38.16
C LEU A 336 -17.11 3.38 -37.59
N VAL A 337 -18.34 3.37 -38.13
CA VAL A 337 -19.39 2.42 -37.74
C VAL A 337 -18.96 0.98 -38.03
N GLU A 338 -18.42 0.71 -39.24
CA GLU A 338 -17.86 -0.61 -39.60
C GLU A 338 -16.80 -1.10 -38.58
N ILE A 339 -15.91 -0.20 -38.12
CA ILE A 339 -14.85 -0.52 -37.16
C ILE A 339 -15.40 -0.79 -35.76
N ARG A 340 -16.38 0.00 -35.30
CA ARG A 340 -17.05 -0.23 -34.02
C ARG A 340 -17.77 -1.58 -34.01
N GLU A 341 -18.57 -1.86 -35.04
CA GLU A 341 -19.32 -3.12 -35.15
C GLU A 341 -18.38 -4.34 -35.13
N MET A 342 -17.25 -4.24 -35.83
CA MET A 342 -16.22 -5.28 -35.84
C MET A 342 -15.62 -5.51 -34.45
N LEU A 343 -15.21 -4.45 -33.73
CA LEU A 343 -14.65 -4.56 -32.38
C LEU A 343 -15.68 -5.12 -31.39
N THR A 344 -16.92 -4.65 -31.46
CA THR A 344 -18.02 -5.15 -30.62
C THR A 344 -18.29 -6.63 -30.86
N SER A 345 -18.15 -7.12 -32.10
CA SER A 345 -18.28 -8.56 -32.42
C SER A 345 -17.25 -9.45 -31.72
N LYS A 346 -16.14 -8.86 -31.25
CA LYS A 346 -15.07 -9.51 -30.49
C LYS A 346 -15.04 -9.13 -29.01
N GLY A 347 -16.05 -8.38 -28.53
CA GLY A 347 -16.13 -7.92 -27.15
C GLY A 347 -15.09 -6.85 -26.80
N LEU A 348 -14.62 -6.09 -27.78
CA LEU A 348 -13.67 -5.00 -27.62
C LEU A 348 -14.34 -3.65 -27.90
N GLU A 349 -13.79 -2.59 -27.32
CA GLU A 349 -14.22 -1.21 -27.57
C GLU A 349 -13.09 -0.37 -28.19
N LEU A 350 -13.46 0.53 -29.09
CA LEU A 350 -12.52 1.43 -29.73
C LEU A 350 -11.97 2.43 -28.70
N GLY A 351 -10.65 2.55 -28.60
CA GLY A 351 -9.99 3.42 -27.62
C GLY A 351 -9.98 2.88 -26.18
N GLN A 352 -10.41 1.63 -25.94
CA GLN A 352 -10.38 0.99 -24.60
C GLN A 352 -8.99 1.03 -23.96
N PHE A 353 -7.92 0.97 -24.77
CA PHE A 353 -6.53 1.03 -24.34
C PHE A 353 -5.81 2.30 -24.83
N ALA A 354 -6.55 3.37 -25.17
CA ALA A 354 -5.95 4.62 -25.64
C ALA A 354 -5.05 5.30 -24.60
N HIS A 355 -5.29 5.07 -23.30
CA HIS A 355 -4.45 5.55 -22.20
C HIS A 355 -3.11 4.80 -22.09
N GLU A 356 -3.01 3.60 -22.67
CA GLU A 356 -1.78 2.81 -22.75
C GLU A 356 -0.98 3.10 -24.03
N LYS A 357 -1.38 4.13 -24.80
CA LYS A 357 -0.61 4.58 -25.95
C LYS A 357 0.72 5.08 -25.41
N ALA A 358 1.75 4.24 -25.51
CA ALA A 358 3.10 4.55 -25.07
C ALA A 358 3.43 5.97 -25.55
N GLU A 359 3.77 6.84 -24.61
CA GLU A 359 4.41 8.10 -24.98
C GLU A 359 5.58 7.74 -25.91
N PRO A 360 5.73 8.41 -27.07
CA PRO A 360 6.94 8.23 -27.85
C PRO A 360 8.12 8.50 -26.91
N GLU A 361 9.01 7.50 -26.77
CA GLU A 361 10.22 7.63 -25.97
C GLU A 361 10.86 8.99 -26.28
N PRO A 362 11.22 9.79 -25.25
CA PRO A 362 11.83 11.08 -25.50
C PRO A 362 13.05 10.90 -26.41
N SER A 363 13.00 11.56 -27.57
CA SER A 363 14.14 11.63 -28.48
C SER A 363 15.31 12.23 -27.73
N ILE A 364 16.42 11.49 -27.64
CA ILE A 364 17.67 12.04 -27.13
C ILE A 364 18.11 13.11 -28.13
N ASP A 365 18.30 14.33 -27.63
CA ASP A 365 18.90 15.42 -28.39
C ASP A 365 20.39 15.11 -28.59
N TYR A 366 20.74 14.65 -29.80
CA TYR A 366 22.10 14.26 -30.17
C TYR A 366 23.01 15.47 -30.44
N GLU A 367 22.51 16.70 -30.39
CA GLU A 367 23.28 17.90 -30.73
C GLU A 367 24.37 18.26 -29.72
N SER A 368 24.39 17.61 -28.54
CA SER A 368 25.36 17.87 -27.47
C SER A 368 26.51 16.86 -27.32
N LEU A 369 26.52 15.78 -28.13
CA LEU A 369 27.52 14.71 -28.03
C LEU A 369 28.67 14.91 -29.03
N SER A 370 29.88 14.53 -28.65
CA SER A 370 31.04 14.56 -29.56
C SER A 370 30.90 13.52 -30.68
N PRO A 371 31.55 13.71 -31.84
CA PRO A 371 31.50 12.75 -32.95
C PRO A 371 31.94 11.34 -32.56
N ASP A 372 32.88 11.23 -31.61
CA ASP A 372 33.40 9.96 -31.12
C ASP A 372 32.38 9.22 -30.23
N GLU A 373 31.55 9.94 -29.47
CA GLU A 373 30.50 9.35 -28.63
C GLU A 373 29.31 8.88 -29.46
N GLN A 374 28.91 9.64 -30.48
CA GLN A 374 27.89 9.23 -31.44
C GLN A 374 28.31 7.93 -32.17
N ALA A 375 29.58 7.86 -32.59
CA ALA A 375 30.14 6.68 -33.25
C ALA A 375 30.21 5.43 -32.36
N VAL A 376 30.15 5.56 -31.02
CA VAL A 376 30.06 4.41 -30.10
C VAL A 376 28.62 3.92 -29.94
N LEU A 377 27.65 4.83 -29.94
CA LEU A 377 26.22 4.51 -29.78
C LEU A 377 25.64 3.82 -31.02
N GLU A 378 26.13 4.16 -32.21
CA GLU A 378 25.72 3.54 -33.49
C GLU A 378 26.35 2.16 -33.74
N ARG A 379 27.28 1.71 -32.89
CA ARG A 379 27.91 0.40 -33.06
C ARG A 379 26.89 -0.73 -32.89
N PRO A 380 27.00 -1.79 -33.70
CA PRO A 380 26.11 -2.93 -33.61
C PRO A 380 26.35 -3.68 -32.29
N ILE A 381 25.28 -4.22 -31.72
CA ILE A 381 25.32 -4.96 -30.46
C ILE A 381 26.22 -6.21 -30.52
N SER A 382 26.53 -6.69 -31.73
CA SER A 382 27.47 -7.78 -31.98
C SER A 382 28.87 -7.50 -31.43
N ASP A 383 29.28 -6.22 -31.39
CA ASP A 383 30.63 -5.80 -31.03
C ASP A 383 30.90 -5.98 -29.52
N LEU A 384 29.85 -6.03 -28.69
CA LEU A 384 29.94 -6.29 -27.26
C LEU A 384 30.30 -7.75 -26.93
N ASN A 385 30.38 -8.64 -27.93
CA ASN A 385 30.79 -10.05 -27.78
C ASN A 385 30.04 -10.81 -26.66
N LEU A 386 28.74 -10.55 -26.52
CA LEU A 386 27.86 -11.14 -25.51
C LEU A 386 27.70 -12.66 -25.69
N SER A 387 27.37 -13.40 -24.63
CA SER A 387 27.03 -14.82 -24.71
C SER A 387 25.84 -15.09 -25.65
N VAL A 388 25.70 -16.34 -26.09
CA VAL A 388 24.57 -16.77 -26.94
C VAL A 388 23.22 -16.49 -26.26
N ARG A 389 23.14 -16.59 -24.93
CA ARG A 389 21.93 -16.30 -24.16
C ARG A 389 21.61 -14.81 -24.17
N ALA A 390 22.59 -13.95 -23.87
CA ALA A 390 22.42 -12.51 -23.89
C ALA A 390 22.12 -11.98 -25.32
N ARG A 391 22.81 -12.47 -26.36
CA ARG A 391 22.49 -12.12 -27.76
C ARG A 391 21.08 -12.50 -28.17
N LYS A 392 20.60 -13.70 -27.82
CA LYS A 392 19.22 -14.11 -28.13
C LYS A 392 18.18 -13.22 -27.44
N CYS A 393 18.51 -12.70 -26.25
CA CYS A 393 17.69 -11.70 -25.57
C CYS A 393 17.66 -10.37 -26.32
N MET A 394 18.83 -9.83 -26.72
CA MET A 394 18.92 -8.59 -27.50
C MET A 394 18.08 -8.66 -28.78
N VAL A 395 18.17 -9.76 -29.53
CA VAL A 395 17.35 -9.98 -30.72
C VAL A 395 15.85 -10.01 -30.41
N ARG A 396 15.44 -10.61 -29.28
CA ARG A 396 14.03 -10.68 -28.88
C ARG A 396 13.48 -9.33 -28.40
N LEU A 397 14.32 -8.53 -27.77
CA LEU A 397 14.00 -7.17 -27.33
C LEU A 397 14.09 -6.15 -28.49
N GLY A 398 14.48 -6.59 -29.69
CA GLY A 398 14.63 -5.71 -30.85
C GLY A 398 15.84 -4.77 -30.75
N ILE A 399 16.82 -5.09 -29.90
CA ILE A 399 18.01 -4.28 -29.65
C ILE A 399 19.09 -4.69 -30.65
N SER A 400 19.46 -3.73 -31.50
CA SER A 400 20.39 -3.87 -32.62
C SER A 400 21.67 -3.06 -32.43
N THR A 401 21.60 -1.95 -31.68
CA THR A 401 22.74 -1.05 -31.42
C THR A 401 23.07 -0.95 -29.93
N ILE A 402 24.29 -0.52 -29.62
CA ILE A 402 24.69 -0.21 -28.24
C ILE A 402 23.82 0.91 -27.67
N GLY A 403 23.49 1.94 -28.47
CA GLY A 403 22.63 3.03 -28.04
C GLY A 403 21.23 2.59 -27.59
N GLU A 404 20.63 1.61 -28.28
CA GLU A 404 19.35 1.00 -27.88
C GLU A 404 19.46 0.21 -26.57
N LEU A 405 20.59 -0.47 -26.35
CA LEU A 405 20.83 -1.22 -25.11
C LEU A 405 20.90 -0.29 -23.89
N LEU A 406 21.58 0.86 -24.00
CA LEU A 406 21.73 1.80 -22.89
C LEU A 406 20.40 2.42 -22.43
N ARG A 407 19.34 2.37 -23.26
CA ARG A 407 18.01 2.87 -22.88
C ARG A 407 17.26 1.93 -21.95
N LYS A 408 17.68 0.66 -21.86
CA LYS A 408 17.02 -0.37 -21.05
C LYS A 408 17.54 -0.38 -19.63
N THR A 409 16.63 -0.64 -18.68
CA THR A 409 16.98 -0.88 -17.29
C THR A 409 17.31 -2.36 -17.05
N GLY A 410 17.98 -2.65 -15.94
CA GLY A 410 18.23 -4.05 -15.54
C GLY A 410 16.96 -4.86 -15.36
N ASP A 411 15.91 -4.24 -14.83
CA ASP A 411 14.61 -4.87 -14.56
C ASP A 411 13.87 -5.18 -15.87
N GLU A 412 13.85 -4.25 -16.83
CA GLU A 412 13.26 -4.47 -18.17
C GLU A 412 13.91 -5.64 -18.91
N MET A 413 15.21 -5.86 -18.72
CA MET A 413 15.88 -7.00 -19.33
C MET A 413 15.57 -8.31 -18.60
N LEU A 414 15.37 -8.28 -17.27
CA LEU A 414 15.01 -9.45 -16.46
C LEU A 414 13.59 -9.96 -16.74
N GLU A 415 12.70 -9.11 -17.24
CA GLU A 415 11.37 -9.53 -17.71
C GLU A 415 11.42 -10.42 -18.97
N CYS A 416 12.55 -10.43 -19.69
CA CYS A 416 12.69 -11.23 -20.90
C CYS A 416 12.83 -12.73 -20.57
N LYS A 417 11.93 -13.56 -21.11
CA LYS A 417 11.94 -15.03 -20.91
C LYS A 417 13.33 -15.65 -21.18
N ASN A 418 13.84 -16.43 -20.23
CA ASN A 418 15.16 -17.07 -20.27
C ASN A 418 16.36 -16.11 -20.23
N PHE A 419 16.14 -14.85 -19.84
CA PHE A 419 17.19 -13.92 -19.40
C PHE A 419 17.21 -13.91 -17.88
N GLY A 420 18.40 -13.99 -17.28
CA GLY A 420 18.55 -14.07 -15.82
C GLY A 420 19.71 -13.22 -15.34
N VAL A 421 19.85 -13.11 -14.02
CA VAL A 421 20.83 -12.22 -13.35
C VAL A 421 22.26 -12.43 -13.85
N THR A 422 22.65 -13.66 -14.20
CA THR A 422 23.98 -13.95 -14.75
C THR A 422 24.23 -13.30 -16.11
N SER A 423 23.20 -13.24 -16.97
CA SER A 423 23.29 -12.57 -18.28
C SER A 423 23.16 -11.05 -18.15
N LEU A 424 22.41 -10.56 -17.16
CA LEU A 424 22.37 -9.14 -16.82
C LEU A 424 23.74 -8.64 -16.35
N ASN A 425 24.40 -9.38 -15.46
CA ASN A 425 25.73 -9.02 -14.97
C ASN A 425 26.78 -9.07 -16.09
N GLU A 426 26.68 -10.04 -17.02
CA GLU A 426 27.51 -10.10 -18.21
C GLU A 426 27.35 -8.85 -19.10
N VAL A 427 26.11 -8.39 -19.32
CA VAL A 427 25.83 -7.18 -20.10
C VAL A 427 26.41 -5.95 -19.41
N ARG A 428 26.22 -5.79 -18.09
CA ARG A 428 26.79 -4.69 -17.30
C ARG A 428 28.32 -4.67 -17.36
N GLU A 429 28.96 -5.83 -17.22
CA GLU A 429 30.41 -5.95 -17.27
C GLU A 429 30.95 -5.53 -18.65
N LYS A 430 30.30 -5.98 -19.73
CA LYS A 430 30.68 -5.62 -21.11
C LYS A 430 30.48 -4.14 -21.41
N LEU A 431 29.39 -3.54 -20.95
CA LEU A 431 29.20 -2.09 -21.07
C LEU A 431 30.26 -1.31 -20.29
N THR A 432 30.60 -1.76 -19.08
CA THR A 432 31.63 -1.13 -18.24
C THR A 432 33.02 -1.17 -18.91
N GLN A 433 33.36 -2.25 -19.62
CA GLN A 433 34.61 -2.36 -20.41
C GLN A 433 34.71 -1.29 -21.51
N HIS A 434 33.57 -0.78 -21.97
CA HIS A 434 33.47 0.31 -22.96
C HIS A 434 33.20 1.68 -22.33
N GLY A 435 33.23 1.79 -20.99
CA GLY A 435 32.95 3.04 -20.26
C GLY A 435 31.47 3.44 -20.26
N LEU A 436 30.56 2.50 -20.53
CA LEU A 436 29.12 2.72 -20.64
C LEU A 436 28.37 2.04 -19.49
N LYS A 437 27.15 2.50 -19.21
CA LYS A 437 26.26 1.93 -18.19
C LYS A 437 24.81 1.86 -18.68
N LEU A 438 24.07 0.87 -18.18
CA LEU A 438 22.63 0.79 -18.42
C LEU A 438 21.91 1.94 -17.73
N ARG A 439 20.71 2.25 -18.21
CA ARG A 439 19.84 3.24 -17.58
C ARG A 439 19.47 2.77 -16.17
N GLY A 440 19.84 3.58 -15.17
CA GLY A 440 19.56 3.31 -13.76
C GLY A 440 20.71 2.67 -12.97
N ASP A 441 21.85 2.38 -13.62
CA ASP A 441 23.12 1.94 -13.00
C ASP A 441 24.18 3.07 -12.94
#